data_AF-A0A3D3SBV4-F1
#
_entry.id   AF-A0A3D3SBV4-F1
#
_cell.length_a   1.000
_cell.length_b   1.000
_cell.length_c   1.000
_cell.angle_alpha   90.00
_cell.angle_beta   90.00
_cell.angle_gamma   90.00
#
_symmetry.space_group_name_H-M   'P 1'
#
loop_
_entity.id
_entity.type
_entity.pdbx_description
1 polymer ?
#
loop_
_entity_poly.entity_id
_entity_poly.type
_entity_poly.pdbx_seq_one_letter_code
_entity_poly.pdbx_strand_id
1 'polypeptide(L)'
;MRKLIVSSLIILVLGVFLAGCAGPADEGDITSPVVSSTYPATTATGVFLNGYVSATFSEAMDPSTIGVESFILEGASAVAGDVALNTAGTTAIFTPNANLAGNTVYTATITIGAMDLAGNPMENAYSWSFTTGATATVSRAPVDLATAGNYVLLAKSGVSTTGTTAIFGDIGLSPAATSYLTGFSETLDSTNNFATADMVTGRLYAADMAPPTPAQMTTAVSDMELAFTDAAGRSLPDFTELGAGDVSSLTLVPGLYKWGTGLLMATDVTLAGSATDVWIFQIAEDLTVSNGVQITL
;
A
#
# COMPACT_ATOMS: atom_id res chain seq x y z
N MET A 1 3.36 -70.65 77.41
CA MET A 1 3.69 -69.27 77.84
C MET A 1 3.78 -68.37 76.62
N ARG A 2 3.21 -67.16 76.73
CA ARG A 2 3.37 -65.96 75.90
C ARG A 2 2.84 -65.96 74.44
N LYS A 3 1.95 -64.97 74.25
CA LYS A 3 1.40 -64.38 73.02
C LYS A 3 2.47 -64.07 71.96
N LEU A 4 2.09 -64.08 70.68
CA LEU A 4 2.34 -62.94 69.78
C LEU A 4 1.36 -62.99 68.60
N ILE A 5 0.52 -61.95 68.50
CA ILE A 5 -0.29 -61.61 67.33
C ILE A 5 0.60 -60.76 66.43
N VAL A 6 0.76 -61.12 65.17
CA VAL A 6 1.32 -60.21 64.15
C VAL A 6 0.40 -60.22 62.94
N SER A 7 -0.16 -59.03 62.73
CA SER A 7 -0.92 -58.56 61.59
C SER A 7 -0.12 -58.71 60.29
N SER A 8 -0.74 -59.18 59.22
CA SER A 8 -0.21 -59.00 57.86
C SER A 8 -1.33 -58.62 56.91
N LEU A 9 -1.22 -57.37 56.50
CA LEU A 9 -2.02 -56.59 55.57
C LEU A 9 -1.89 -57.18 54.16
N ILE A 10 -2.98 -57.67 53.58
CA ILE A 10 -3.05 -58.06 52.16
C ILE A 10 -3.24 -56.78 51.35
N ILE A 11 -2.19 -56.32 50.69
CA ILE A 11 -2.25 -55.27 49.67
C ILE A 11 -2.59 -55.94 48.34
N LEU A 12 -3.83 -55.79 47.90
CA LEU A 12 -4.30 -56.18 46.57
C LEU A 12 -3.81 -55.10 45.56
N VAL A 13 -2.70 -55.36 44.88
CA VAL A 13 -2.21 -54.50 43.79
C VAL A 13 -3.11 -54.73 42.57
N LEU A 14 -4.05 -53.81 42.36
CA LEU A 14 -4.89 -53.73 41.16
C LEU A 14 -4.03 -53.20 40.01
N GLY A 15 -3.59 -54.08 39.11
CA GLY A 15 -2.89 -53.70 37.88
C GLY A 15 -3.83 -52.96 36.94
N VAL A 16 -3.73 -51.62 36.92
CA VAL A 16 -4.36 -50.78 35.91
C VAL A 16 -3.57 -50.96 34.61
N PHE A 17 -4.14 -51.68 33.64
CA PHE A 17 -3.71 -51.57 32.25
C PHE A 17 -4.12 -50.19 31.75
N LEU A 18 -3.18 -49.25 31.76
CA LEU A 18 -3.27 -48.04 30.94
C LEU A 18 -3.19 -48.48 29.48
N ALA A 19 -4.35 -48.70 28.85
CA ALA A 19 -4.45 -48.55 27.42
C ALA A 19 -4.03 -47.11 27.12
N GLY A 20 -2.81 -46.94 26.62
CA GLY A 20 -2.39 -45.70 26.00
C GLY A 20 -3.34 -45.44 24.85
N CYS A 21 -4.35 -44.61 25.10
CA CYS A 21 -5.13 -43.99 24.06
C CYS A 21 -4.13 -43.09 23.32
N ALA A 22 -3.56 -43.58 22.22
CA ALA A 22 -3.03 -42.69 21.21
C ALA A 22 -4.19 -41.75 20.89
N GLY A 23 -4.04 -40.47 21.23
CA GLY A 23 -4.97 -39.45 20.76
C GLY A 23 -5.10 -39.59 19.23
N PRO A 24 -6.24 -39.19 18.64
CA PRO A 24 -6.31 -39.13 17.19
C PRO A 24 -5.08 -38.37 16.70
N ALA A 25 -4.40 -38.94 15.69
CA ALA A 25 -3.33 -38.25 15.01
C ALA A 25 -3.83 -36.84 14.69
N ASP A 26 -2.99 -35.85 14.95
CA ASP A 26 -3.18 -34.51 14.41
C ASP A 26 -3.24 -34.71 12.89
N GLU A 27 -4.44 -34.68 12.32
CA GLU A 27 -4.65 -34.76 10.88
C GLU A 27 -4.10 -33.44 10.33
N GLY A 28 -2.79 -33.42 10.08
CA GLY A 28 -2.08 -32.25 9.57
C GLY A 28 -2.80 -31.69 8.35
N ASP A 29 -2.63 -30.39 8.11
CA ASP A 29 -3.25 -29.74 6.97
C ASP A 29 -2.90 -30.47 5.67
N ILE A 30 -3.92 -30.85 4.91
CA ILE A 30 -3.84 -31.55 3.62
C ILE A 30 -4.46 -30.72 2.48
N THR A 31 -4.84 -29.47 2.75
CA THR A 31 -5.50 -28.62 1.77
C THR A 31 -4.44 -28.04 0.84
N SER A 32 -4.58 -28.26 -0.48
CA SER A 32 -3.66 -27.64 -1.43
C SER A 32 -3.95 -26.14 -1.57
N PRO A 33 -2.90 -25.29 -1.67
CA PRO A 33 -3.08 -23.88 -1.97
C PRO A 33 -3.64 -23.67 -3.39
N VAL A 34 -4.42 -22.61 -3.55
CA VAL A 34 -5.04 -22.21 -4.84
C VAL A 34 -4.81 -20.72 -5.09
N VAL A 35 -4.52 -20.35 -6.34
CA VAL A 35 -4.46 -18.93 -6.74
C VAL A 35 -5.88 -18.34 -6.73
N SER A 36 -6.12 -17.39 -5.83
CA SER A 36 -7.39 -16.70 -5.64
C SER A 36 -7.54 -15.47 -6.55
N SER A 37 -6.43 -14.82 -6.91
CA SER A 37 -6.41 -13.68 -7.83
C SER A 37 -5.02 -13.45 -8.44
N THR A 38 -4.98 -12.78 -9.59
CA THR A 38 -3.74 -12.43 -10.29
C THR A 38 -3.71 -10.98 -10.72
N TYR A 39 -2.50 -10.43 -10.80
CA TYR A 39 -2.21 -9.17 -11.47
C TYR A 39 -1.06 -9.39 -12.47
N PRO A 40 -1.13 -8.89 -13.71
CA PRO A 40 -2.35 -8.41 -14.36
C PRO A 40 -3.44 -9.49 -14.35
N ALA A 41 -4.71 -9.07 -14.37
CA ALA A 41 -5.83 -9.99 -14.45
C ALA A 41 -5.75 -10.83 -15.73
N THR A 42 -6.31 -12.05 -15.69
CA THR A 42 -6.37 -12.94 -16.85
C THR A 42 -6.98 -12.24 -18.05
N THR A 43 -6.27 -12.26 -19.19
CA THR A 43 -6.59 -11.57 -20.45
C THR A 43 -6.53 -10.03 -20.42
N ALA A 44 -5.94 -9.42 -19.39
CA ALA A 44 -5.73 -7.98 -19.37
C ALA A 44 -4.94 -7.50 -20.59
N THR A 45 -5.26 -6.33 -21.12
CA THR A 45 -4.58 -5.69 -22.24
C THR A 45 -4.10 -4.31 -21.85
N GLY A 46 -3.10 -3.77 -22.57
CA GLY A 46 -2.53 -2.46 -22.24
C GLY A 46 -1.69 -2.46 -20.97
N VAL A 47 -1.19 -3.64 -20.55
CA VAL A 47 -0.33 -3.76 -19.37
C VAL A 47 0.99 -3.00 -19.59
N PHE A 48 1.44 -2.29 -18.57
CA PHE A 48 2.67 -1.51 -18.64
C PHE A 48 3.91 -2.39 -18.77
N LEU A 49 4.92 -1.89 -19.48
CA LEU A 49 6.11 -2.70 -19.75
C LEU A 49 7.01 -2.82 -18.54
N ASN A 50 6.96 -1.86 -17.61
CA ASN A 50 7.70 -1.89 -16.35
C ASN A 50 6.86 -2.43 -15.18
N GLY A 51 5.70 -3.05 -15.46
CA GLY A 51 4.82 -3.61 -14.45
C GLY A 51 5.35 -4.88 -13.80
N TYR A 52 4.89 -5.16 -12.58
CA TYR A 52 5.09 -6.45 -11.91
C TYR A 52 3.96 -7.43 -12.27
N VAL A 53 4.17 -8.69 -11.96
CA VAL A 53 3.17 -9.75 -12.08
C VAL A 53 3.00 -10.39 -10.70
N SER A 54 1.80 -10.64 -10.23
CA SER A 54 1.55 -11.23 -8.91
C SER A 54 0.45 -12.28 -8.93
N ALA A 55 0.54 -13.21 -7.98
CA ALA A 55 -0.48 -14.21 -7.68
C ALA A 55 -0.75 -14.20 -6.16
N THR A 56 -2.02 -14.09 -5.79
CA THR A 56 -2.47 -14.21 -4.40
C THR A 56 -3.05 -15.60 -4.20
N PHE A 57 -2.67 -16.26 -3.11
CA PHE A 57 -3.07 -17.62 -2.78
C PHE A 57 -4.24 -17.65 -1.79
N SER A 58 -4.84 -18.83 -1.59
CA SER A 58 -5.90 -19.08 -0.60
C SER A 58 -5.39 -19.06 0.84
N GLU A 59 -4.08 -19.18 1.02
CA GLU A 59 -3.41 -19.36 2.31
C GLU A 59 -1.94 -18.93 2.24
N ALA A 60 -1.23 -19.02 3.37
CA ALA A 60 0.18 -18.65 3.46
C ALA A 60 1.08 -19.73 2.84
N MET A 61 1.94 -19.32 1.92
CA MET A 61 2.89 -20.16 1.20
C MET A 61 4.22 -20.29 1.95
N ASP A 62 4.93 -21.39 1.76
CA ASP A 62 6.32 -21.54 2.23
C ASP A 62 7.26 -20.66 1.38
N PRO A 63 7.89 -19.61 1.98
CA PRO A 63 8.78 -18.73 1.24
C PRO A 63 9.97 -19.43 0.58
N SER A 64 10.39 -20.60 1.08
CA SER A 64 11.50 -21.36 0.50
C SER A 64 11.14 -22.07 -0.81
N THR A 65 9.84 -22.21 -1.11
CA THR A 65 9.33 -22.84 -2.33
C THR A 65 8.85 -21.84 -3.37
N ILE A 66 8.80 -20.55 -3.01
CA ILE A 66 8.39 -19.46 -3.89
C ILE A 66 9.62 -18.74 -4.43
N GLY A 67 9.87 -18.90 -5.73
CA GLY A 67 11.03 -18.33 -6.41
C GLY A 67 10.87 -18.38 -7.93
N VAL A 68 11.93 -18.05 -8.65
CA VAL A 68 11.94 -17.96 -10.13
C VAL A 68 11.70 -19.31 -10.83
N GLU A 69 11.84 -20.43 -10.13
CA GLU A 69 11.51 -21.77 -10.65
C GLU A 69 10.03 -22.14 -10.46
N SER A 70 9.36 -21.53 -9.50
CA SER A 70 7.94 -21.78 -9.20
C SER A 70 7.00 -20.67 -9.66
N PHE A 71 7.51 -19.47 -9.94
CA PHE A 71 6.79 -18.38 -10.58
C PHE A 71 7.56 -17.93 -11.82
N ILE A 72 7.07 -18.37 -12.98
CA ILE A 72 7.70 -18.18 -14.29
C ILE A 72 6.90 -17.16 -15.10
N LEU A 73 7.58 -16.29 -15.85
CA LEU A 73 6.98 -15.36 -16.81
C LEU A 73 7.62 -15.55 -18.20
N GLU A 74 6.79 -15.79 -19.21
CA GLU A 74 7.23 -16.04 -20.59
C GLU A 74 6.50 -15.15 -21.59
N GLY A 75 7.23 -14.56 -22.54
CA GLY A 75 6.67 -13.91 -23.73
C GLY A 75 7.10 -14.67 -24.99
N ALA A 76 7.74 -13.98 -25.93
CA ALA A 76 8.46 -14.64 -27.03
C ALA A 76 9.68 -15.46 -26.53
N SER A 77 10.15 -15.16 -25.33
CA SER A 77 11.22 -15.87 -24.61
C SER A 77 10.95 -15.72 -23.11
N ALA A 78 11.62 -16.54 -22.30
CA ALA A 78 11.57 -16.42 -20.84
C ALA A 78 12.01 -15.03 -20.38
N VAL A 79 11.27 -14.45 -19.44
CA VAL A 79 11.58 -13.15 -18.84
C VAL A 79 12.37 -13.40 -17.56
N ALA A 80 13.55 -12.78 -17.45
CA ALA A 80 14.29 -12.77 -16.19
C ALA A 80 13.65 -11.77 -15.21
N GLY A 81 13.54 -12.16 -13.95
CA GLY A 81 12.99 -11.33 -12.90
C GLY A 81 13.32 -11.89 -11.53
N ASP A 82 13.01 -11.11 -10.50
CA ASP A 82 13.07 -11.52 -9.10
C ASP A 82 11.67 -11.92 -8.61
N VAL A 83 11.62 -12.85 -7.65
CA VAL A 83 10.35 -13.31 -7.03
C VAL A 83 10.43 -13.13 -5.53
N ALA A 84 9.41 -12.48 -4.95
CA ALA A 84 9.31 -12.27 -3.52
C ALA A 84 7.89 -12.56 -3.02
N LEU A 85 7.79 -13.02 -1.78
CA LEU A 85 6.54 -13.18 -1.05
C LEU A 85 6.30 -11.95 -0.18
N ASN A 86 5.05 -11.50 -0.05
CA ASN A 86 4.70 -10.44 0.90
C ASN A 86 4.85 -10.92 2.36
N THR A 87 4.82 -9.99 3.31
CA THR A 87 4.99 -10.28 4.74
C THR A 87 3.92 -11.22 5.30
N ALA A 88 2.71 -11.17 4.76
CA ALA A 88 1.61 -12.07 5.13
C ALA A 88 1.79 -13.50 4.58
N GLY A 89 2.73 -13.71 3.64
CA GLY A 89 3.02 -14.98 3.01
C GLY A 89 1.99 -15.43 1.97
N THR A 90 1.02 -14.60 1.59
CA THR A 90 -0.12 -14.98 0.76
C THR A 90 -0.05 -14.45 -0.67
N THR A 91 0.89 -13.55 -0.98
CA THR A 91 1.04 -12.98 -2.33
C THR A 91 2.47 -13.10 -2.80
N ALA A 92 2.67 -13.81 -3.92
CA ALA A 92 3.93 -13.83 -4.65
C ALA A 92 3.95 -12.72 -5.70
N ILE A 93 5.08 -12.03 -5.83
CA ILE A 93 5.31 -10.93 -6.74
C ILE A 93 6.55 -11.26 -7.58
N PHE A 94 6.39 -11.29 -8.89
CA PHE A 94 7.43 -11.37 -9.90
C PHE A 94 7.73 -9.96 -10.45
N THR A 95 8.97 -9.52 -10.34
CA THR A 95 9.44 -8.22 -10.84
C THR A 95 10.41 -8.46 -12.00
N PRO A 96 10.03 -8.15 -13.26
CA PRO A 96 10.94 -8.27 -14.39
C PRO A 96 12.20 -7.39 -14.21
N ASN A 97 13.38 -7.94 -14.53
CA ASN A 97 14.67 -7.22 -14.43
C ASN A 97 14.86 -6.16 -15.53
N ALA A 98 14.01 -6.20 -16.55
CA ALA A 98 13.96 -5.25 -17.64
C ALA A 98 12.51 -5.05 -18.09
N ASN A 99 12.24 -3.92 -18.75
CA ASN A 99 10.94 -3.66 -19.33
C ASN A 99 10.55 -4.78 -20.30
N LEU A 100 9.31 -5.23 -20.18
CA LEU A 100 8.67 -6.14 -21.11
C LEU A 100 8.62 -5.53 -22.53
N ALA A 101 8.51 -6.37 -23.54
CA ALA A 101 8.29 -5.93 -24.91
C ALA A 101 6.87 -5.40 -25.06
N GLY A 102 6.70 -4.33 -25.84
CA GLY A 102 5.38 -3.76 -26.11
C GLY A 102 4.53 -4.61 -27.04
N ASN A 103 3.21 -4.49 -26.94
CA ASN A 103 2.21 -5.21 -27.73
C ASN A 103 2.48 -6.73 -27.78
N THR A 104 2.92 -7.29 -26.65
CA THR A 104 3.37 -8.68 -26.53
C THR A 104 2.49 -9.41 -25.53
N VAL A 105 2.10 -10.63 -25.89
CA VAL A 105 1.39 -11.54 -24.98
C VAL A 105 2.43 -12.19 -24.07
N TYR A 106 2.19 -12.08 -22.77
CA TYR A 106 2.95 -12.77 -21.72
C TYR A 106 2.07 -13.80 -21.04
N THR A 107 2.65 -14.94 -20.68
CA THR A 107 2.05 -16.00 -19.89
C THR A 107 2.84 -16.14 -18.59
N ALA A 108 2.15 -16.03 -17.48
CA ALA A 108 2.68 -16.29 -16.15
C ALA A 108 2.20 -17.65 -15.65
N THR A 109 3.07 -18.38 -14.96
CA THR A 109 2.79 -19.72 -14.45
C THR A 109 3.28 -19.86 -13.01
N ILE A 110 2.37 -20.25 -12.11
CA ILE A 110 2.73 -20.85 -10.82
C ILE A 110 2.79 -22.36 -11.00
N THR A 111 3.95 -22.97 -10.71
CA THR A 111 4.15 -24.42 -10.88
C THR A 111 3.64 -25.21 -9.67
N ILE A 112 3.58 -26.54 -9.81
CA ILE A 112 3.29 -27.46 -8.70
C ILE A 112 4.41 -27.52 -7.63
N GLY A 113 5.55 -26.86 -7.88
CA GLY A 113 6.64 -26.75 -6.91
C GLY A 113 6.38 -25.74 -5.80
N ALA A 114 5.39 -24.85 -5.96
CA ALA A 114 4.94 -23.95 -4.91
C ALA A 114 4.13 -24.72 -3.86
N MET A 115 4.50 -24.57 -2.58
CA MET A 115 3.89 -25.29 -1.45
C MET A 115 3.43 -24.33 -0.35
N ASP A 116 2.45 -24.77 0.43
CA ASP A 116 2.08 -24.11 1.69
C ASP A 116 3.08 -24.41 2.82
N LEU A 117 2.83 -23.82 4.00
CA LEU A 117 3.66 -24.05 5.20
C LEU A 117 3.54 -25.48 5.78
N ALA A 118 2.51 -26.24 5.40
CA ALA A 118 2.31 -27.63 5.79
C ALA A 118 2.98 -28.62 4.82
N GLY A 119 3.50 -28.14 3.69
CA GLY A 119 4.15 -28.93 2.64
C GLY A 119 3.19 -29.46 1.58
N ASN A 120 1.95 -28.97 1.49
CA ASN A 120 1.04 -29.35 0.42
C ASN A 120 1.38 -28.54 -0.85
N PRO A 121 1.62 -29.21 -1.99
CA PRO A 121 1.84 -28.52 -3.24
C PRO A 121 0.52 -27.98 -3.83
N MET A 122 0.65 -26.98 -4.71
CA MET A 122 -0.42 -26.64 -5.65
C MET A 122 -0.95 -27.89 -6.35
N GLU A 123 -2.27 -28.11 -6.34
CA GLU A 123 -2.88 -29.31 -6.94
C GLU A 123 -2.61 -29.40 -8.45
N ASN A 124 -2.67 -28.25 -9.12
CA ASN A 124 -2.33 -28.09 -10.53
C ASN A 124 -1.52 -26.80 -10.71
N ALA A 125 -0.63 -26.79 -11.72
CA ALA A 125 0.01 -25.54 -12.13
C ALA A 125 -1.06 -24.54 -12.60
N TYR A 126 -0.94 -23.28 -12.19
CA TYR A 126 -1.86 -22.22 -12.54
C TYR A 126 -1.20 -21.31 -13.57
N SER A 127 -1.80 -21.16 -14.75
CA SER A 127 -1.29 -20.28 -15.80
C SER A 127 -2.32 -19.26 -16.23
N TRP A 128 -1.88 -18.02 -16.45
CA TRP A 128 -2.69 -16.94 -16.98
C TRP A 128 -1.87 -16.07 -17.93
N SER A 129 -2.56 -15.37 -18.83
CA SER A 129 -1.91 -14.50 -19.81
C SER A 129 -2.44 -13.08 -19.76
N PHE A 130 -1.59 -12.14 -20.19
CA PHE A 130 -1.92 -10.73 -20.37
C PHE A 130 -1.17 -10.17 -21.58
N THR A 131 -1.60 -9.01 -22.09
CA THR A 131 -0.99 -8.34 -23.24
C THR A 131 -0.48 -6.97 -22.82
N THR A 132 0.79 -6.71 -23.07
CA THR A 132 1.39 -5.40 -22.84
C THR A 132 0.91 -4.34 -23.83
N GLY A 133 0.93 -3.08 -23.41
CA GLY A 133 0.68 -1.92 -24.26
C GLY A 133 1.87 -1.55 -25.15
N ALA A 134 1.80 -0.42 -25.86
CA ALA A 134 2.83 -0.03 -26.82
C ALA A 134 4.06 0.67 -26.22
N THR A 135 3.98 1.20 -24.99
CA THR A 135 5.01 2.07 -24.41
C THR A 135 5.38 1.69 -22.99
N ALA A 136 6.67 1.78 -22.66
CA ALA A 136 7.23 1.39 -21.36
C ALA A 136 6.79 2.26 -20.18
N THR A 137 6.27 3.44 -20.49
CA THR A 137 5.78 4.42 -19.55
C THR A 137 4.64 5.13 -20.24
N VAL A 138 3.51 5.32 -19.55
CA VAL A 138 2.82 6.59 -19.73
C VAL A 138 3.70 7.61 -19.03
N SER A 139 4.39 8.48 -19.78
CA SER A 139 4.90 9.72 -19.16
C SER A 139 3.67 10.42 -18.61
N ARG A 140 3.44 10.31 -17.30
CA ARG A 140 2.18 10.80 -16.77
C ARG A 140 2.28 12.29 -16.59
N ALA A 141 1.29 13.00 -17.13
CA ALA A 141 1.19 14.42 -16.92
C ALA A 141 1.05 14.70 -15.40
N PRO A 142 1.79 15.68 -14.86
CA PRO A 142 1.54 16.20 -13.52
C PRO A 142 0.06 16.58 -13.33
N VAL A 143 -0.40 16.59 -12.09
CA VAL A 143 -1.70 17.19 -11.75
C VAL A 143 -1.51 18.70 -11.73
N ASP A 144 -2.29 19.44 -12.50
CA ASP A 144 -2.21 20.90 -12.52
C ASP A 144 -2.97 21.46 -11.30
N LEU A 145 -2.23 22.12 -10.41
CA LEU A 145 -2.80 22.77 -9.22
C LEU A 145 -3.34 24.17 -9.51
N ALA A 146 -3.04 24.74 -10.68
CA ALA A 146 -3.39 26.11 -11.04
C ALA A 146 -3.15 27.10 -9.88
N THR A 147 -4.15 27.87 -9.45
CA THR A 147 -3.95 28.86 -8.38
C THR A 147 -3.82 28.26 -6.99
N ALA A 148 -4.25 27.01 -6.77
CA ALA A 148 -4.05 26.28 -5.52
C ALA A 148 -2.55 26.03 -5.25
N GLY A 149 -1.74 25.90 -6.30
CA GLY A 149 -0.29 25.69 -6.21
C GLY A 149 0.48 26.87 -5.61
N ASN A 150 -0.16 28.02 -5.39
CA ASN A 150 0.45 29.16 -4.70
C ASN A 150 0.46 29.03 -3.17
N TYR A 151 -0.23 28.04 -2.61
CA TYR A 151 -0.39 27.87 -1.16
C TYR A 151 0.29 26.59 -0.69
N VAL A 152 1.04 26.66 0.41
CA VAL A 152 1.61 25.47 1.07
C VAL A 152 0.55 24.73 1.87
N LEU A 153 -0.49 25.44 2.33
CA LEU A 153 -1.68 24.89 2.97
C LEU A 153 -2.92 25.59 2.42
N LEU A 154 -3.87 24.82 1.89
CA LEU A 154 -5.16 25.34 1.44
C LEU A 154 -6.27 24.46 2.03
N ALA A 155 -7.22 25.07 2.74
CA ALA A 155 -8.27 24.35 3.44
C ALA A 155 -9.63 25.01 3.28
N LYS A 156 -10.69 24.26 3.59
CA LYS A 156 -12.07 24.77 3.52
C LYS A 156 -12.71 25.10 4.86
N SER A 157 -12.43 24.29 5.88
CA SER A 157 -13.16 24.30 7.15
C SER A 157 -12.36 24.90 8.32
N GLY A 158 -11.04 24.82 8.29
CA GLY A 158 -10.17 25.45 9.29
C GLY A 158 -8.73 24.98 9.17
N VAL A 159 -7.83 25.74 9.79
CA VAL A 159 -6.43 25.36 9.98
C VAL A 159 -6.09 25.66 11.44
N SER A 160 -5.54 24.68 12.14
CA SER A 160 -5.15 24.83 13.54
C SER A 160 -3.69 24.45 13.73
N THR A 161 -3.05 25.08 14.70
CA THR A 161 -1.66 24.80 15.07
C THR A 161 -1.53 24.80 16.58
N THR A 162 -0.69 23.88 17.09
CA THR A 162 -0.32 23.81 18.51
C THR A 162 1.15 23.43 18.61
N GLY A 163 1.83 23.86 19.67
CA GLY A 163 3.24 23.55 19.87
C GLY A 163 4.17 24.36 18.96
N THR A 164 5.33 23.79 18.65
CA THR A 164 6.34 24.45 17.80
C THR A 164 6.01 24.20 16.33
N THR A 165 5.74 25.27 15.60
CA THR A 165 5.35 25.22 14.18
C THR A 165 6.23 26.18 13.39
N ALA A 166 6.60 25.78 12.17
CA ALA A 166 7.29 26.63 11.21
C ALA A 166 6.75 26.31 9.81
N ILE A 167 6.24 27.33 9.12
CA ILE A 167 5.63 27.20 7.80
C ILE A 167 6.35 28.15 6.84
N PHE A 168 6.72 27.65 5.67
CA PHE A 168 7.31 28.44 4.59
C PHE A 168 6.35 28.39 3.39
N GLY A 169 5.72 29.53 3.10
CA GLY A 169 4.69 29.66 2.08
C GLY A 169 3.35 30.15 2.62
N ASP A 170 2.43 30.40 1.70
CA ASP A 170 1.14 31.02 2.01
C ASP A 170 0.10 29.99 2.45
N ILE A 171 -0.80 30.40 3.35
CA ILE A 171 -1.93 29.62 3.84
C ILE A 171 -3.22 30.23 3.32
N GLY A 172 -4.09 29.43 2.71
CA GLY A 172 -5.42 29.83 2.26
C GLY A 172 -6.54 29.10 2.99
N LEU A 173 -7.62 29.81 3.30
CA LEU A 173 -8.81 29.25 3.94
C LEU A 173 -10.09 29.80 3.31
N SER A 174 -10.92 28.94 2.72
CA SER A 174 -12.23 29.33 2.19
C SER A 174 -13.15 28.14 1.97
N PRO A 175 -14.45 28.22 2.32
CA PRO A 175 -15.21 29.44 2.64
C PRO A 175 -15.15 29.86 4.11
N ALA A 176 -14.42 29.15 4.96
CA ALA A 176 -14.29 29.54 6.36
C ALA A 176 -13.59 30.90 6.54
N ALA A 177 -14.02 31.62 7.57
CA ALA A 177 -13.49 32.93 7.95
C ALA A 177 -12.15 32.83 8.69
N THR A 178 -11.46 33.96 8.85
CA THR A 178 -10.18 34.10 9.57
C THR A 178 -10.26 33.51 10.98
N SER A 179 -11.42 33.54 11.63
CA SER A 179 -11.64 32.94 12.97
C SER A 179 -11.42 31.43 13.06
N TYR A 180 -11.33 30.73 11.91
CA TYR A 180 -11.04 29.29 11.82
C TYR A 180 -9.56 29.00 11.53
N LEU A 181 -8.75 30.04 11.40
CA LEU A 181 -7.30 29.97 11.64
C LEU A 181 -7.11 30.07 13.15
N THR A 182 -6.63 29.01 13.77
CA THR A 182 -6.57 28.91 15.24
C THR A 182 -5.17 28.57 15.71
N GLY A 183 -4.66 29.35 16.67
CA GLY A 183 -3.32 29.17 17.24
C GLY A 183 -2.19 29.94 16.52
N PHE A 184 -2.47 30.68 15.44
CA PHE A 184 -1.44 31.43 14.72
C PHE A 184 -1.15 32.82 15.31
N SER A 185 -2.04 33.39 16.12
CA SER A 185 -1.90 34.77 16.65
C SER A 185 -1.74 35.80 15.52
N GLU A 186 -2.69 35.76 14.60
CA GLU A 186 -2.71 36.48 13.34
C GLU A 186 -2.72 38.01 13.55
N THR A 187 -1.89 38.71 12.79
CA THR A 187 -1.95 40.18 12.67
C THR A 187 -2.38 40.53 11.26
N LEU A 188 -3.53 41.19 11.11
CA LEU A 188 -4.02 41.67 9.82
C LEU A 188 -3.12 42.79 9.29
N ASP A 189 -2.83 42.76 8.00
CA ASP A 189 -2.19 43.87 7.32
C ASP A 189 -3.08 45.12 7.32
N SER A 190 -2.45 46.27 7.15
CA SER A 190 -3.10 47.58 7.00
C SER A 190 -4.22 47.64 5.96
N THR A 191 -4.16 46.81 4.91
CA THR A 191 -5.19 46.73 3.86
C THR A 191 -6.30 45.72 4.17
N ASN A 192 -6.15 44.93 5.23
CA ASN A 192 -7.05 43.83 5.61
C ASN A 192 -7.21 42.74 4.52
N ASN A 193 -6.28 42.66 3.56
CA ASN A 193 -6.30 41.67 2.48
C ASN A 193 -5.64 40.35 2.88
N PHE A 194 -4.74 40.36 3.87
CA PHE A 194 -4.07 39.17 4.39
C PHE A 194 -3.68 39.39 5.85
N ALA A 195 -3.29 38.32 6.52
CA ALA A 195 -2.66 38.35 7.83
C ALA A 195 -1.25 37.76 7.80
N THR A 196 -0.48 38.04 8.85
CA THR A 196 0.83 37.45 9.11
C THR A 196 0.84 36.78 10.48
N ALA A 197 1.73 35.80 10.66
CA ALA A 197 1.99 35.15 11.94
C ALA A 197 3.49 34.82 12.04
N ASP A 198 4.08 34.94 13.23
CA ASP A 198 5.53 34.76 13.43
C ASP A 198 6.04 33.37 12.98
N MET A 199 5.18 32.35 13.07
CA MET A 199 5.49 30.98 12.65
C MET A 199 5.36 30.74 11.14
N VAL A 200 4.87 31.73 10.39
CA VAL A 200 4.60 31.64 8.95
C VAL A 200 5.51 32.61 8.20
N THR A 201 6.50 32.09 7.49
CA THR A 201 7.23 32.84 6.48
C THR A 201 6.40 32.85 5.20
N GLY A 202 5.37 33.71 5.19
CA GLY A 202 4.34 33.77 4.17
C GLY A 202 3.15 34.61 4.66
N ARG A 203 2.01 34.48 3.97
CA ARG A 203 0.77 35.20 4.28
C ARG A 203 -0.37 34.22 4.54
N LEU A 204 -1.29 34.63 5.40
CA LEU A 204 -2.53 33.92 5.68
C LEU A 204 -3.68 34.66 5.00
N TYR A 205 -4.50 33.94 4.26
CA TYR A 205 -5.63 34.45 3.50
C TYR A 205 -6.91 33.71 3.91
N ALA A 206 -8.00 34.45 4.13
CA ALA A 206 -9.29 33.87 4.50
C ALA A 206 -10.47 34.55 3.81
N ALA A 207 -11.63 33.88 3.81
CA ALA A 207 -12.80 34.29 3.03
C ALA A 207 -13.48 35.60 3.47
N ASP A 208 -13.27 36.05 4.71
CA ASP A 208 -13.84 37.28 5.28
C ASP A 208 -12.92 38.50 5.19
N MET A 209 -11.75 38.35 4.58
CA MET A 209 -10.80 39.43 4.35
C MET A 209 -11.28 40.40 3.24
N ALA A 210 -10.63 41.57 3.16
CA ALA A 210 -10.99 42.57 2.16
C ALA A 210 -10.66 42.11 0.72
N PRO A 211 -11.41 42.59 -0.30
CA PRO A 211 -11.11 42.30 -1.70
C PRO A 211 -9.68 42.73 -2.10
N PRO A 212 -8.97 41.91 -2.92
CA PRO A 212 -9.49 40.85 -3.78
C PRO A 212 -9.52 39.43 -3.14
N THR A 213 -9.15 39.30 -1.87
CA THR A 213 -8.86 38.00 -1.23
C THR A 213 -9.99 36.97 -1.30
N PRO A 214 -11.26 37.30 -1.01
CA PRO A 214 -12.34 36.30 -1.05
C PRO A 214 -12.53 35.66 -2.44
N ALA A 215 -12.36 36.44 -3.51
CA ALA A 215 -12.46 35.94 -4.87
C ALA A 215 -11.28 35.02 -5.22
N GLN A 216 -10.06 35.44 -4.84
CA GLN A 216 -8.84 34.63 -5.03
C GLN A 216 -8.92 33.30 -4.28
N MET A 217 -9.40 33.30 -3.03
CA MET A 217 -9.58 32.07 -2.25
C MET A 217 -10.64 31.16 -2.87
N THR A 218 -11.73 31.72 -3.38
CA THR A 218 -12.78 30.93 -4.06
C THR A 218 -12.20 30.23 -5.30
N THR A 219 -11.39 30.93 -6.11
CA THR A 219 -10.72 30.33 -7.26
C THR A 219 -9.72 29.26 -6.84
N ALA A 220 -8.86 29.52 -5.84
CA ALA A 220 -7.89 28.55 -5.37
C ALA A 220 -8.54 27.26 -4.85
N VAL A 221 -9.64 27.36 -4.10
CA VAL A 221 -10.37 26.18 -3.63
C VAL A 221 -11.05 25.42 -4.77
N SER A 222 -11.58 26.13 -5.77
CA SER A 222 -12.12 25.48 -6.98
C SER A 222 -11.02 24.73 -7.75
N ASP A 223 -9.83 25.33 -7.89
CA ASP A 223 -8.69 24.69 -8.57
C ASP A 223 -8.20 23.45 -7.80
N MET A 224 -8.20 23.51 -6.46
CA MET A 224 -7.91 22.35 -5.60
C MET A 224 -8.92 21.21 -5.83
N GLU A 225 -10.22 21.51 -5.94
CA GLU A 225 -11.26 20.51 -6.22
C GLU A 225 -11.12 19.90 -7.63
N LEU A 226 -10.73 20.72 -8.62
CA LEU A 226 -10.42 20.26 -9.96
C LEU A 226 -9.19 19.36 -9.98
N ALA A 227 -8.11 19.75 -9.30
CA ALA A 227 -6.90 18.94 -9.17
C ALA A 227 -7.17 17.60 -8.49
N PHE A 228 -8.00 17.59 -7.43
CA PHE A 228 -8.45 16.35 -6.79
C PHE A 228 -9.23 15.46 -7.76
N THR A 229 -10.19 16.04 -8.50
CA THR A 229 -11.01 15.31 -9.47
C THR A 229 -10.17 14.75 -10.61
N ASP A 230 -9.18 15.51 -11.11
CA ASP A 230 -8.22 15.07 -12.11
C ASP A 230 -7.38 13.89 -11.61
N ALA A 231 -6.76 14.02 -10.42
CA ALA A 231 -5.94 12.97 -9.82
C ALA A 231 -6.75 11.68 -9.54
N ALA A 232 -7.95 11.80 -8.97
CA ALA A 232 -8.85 10.68 -8.70
C ALA A 232 -9.43 10.06 -9.97
N GLY A 233 -9.57 10.86 -11.04
CA GLY A 233 -10.11 10.44 -12.33
C GLY A 233 -9.09 9.79 -13.27
N ARG A 234 -7.79 9.80 -12.93
CA ARG A 234 -6.78 9.10 -13.74
C ARG A 234 -7.13 7.61 -13.86
N SER A 235 -7.09 7.08 -15.08
CA SER A 235 -7.39 5.68 -15.39
C SER A 235 -6.13 4.92 -15.77
N LEU A 236 -6.24 3.59 -15.84
CA LEU A 236 -5.13 2.66 -16.14
C LEU A 236 -3.99 2.77 -15.12
N PRO A 237 -4.23 2.38 -13.85
CA PRO A 237 -3.17 2.38 -12.83
C PRO A 237 -2.03 1.43 -13.21
N ASP A 238 -0.80 1.92 -13.04
CA ASP A 238 0.44 1.14 -13.16
C ASP A 238 0.57 0.09 -12.05
N PHE A 239 -0.02 0.37 -10.89
CA PHE A 239 -0.02 -0.50 -9.71
C PHE A 239 -1.42 -0.53 -9.09
N THR A 240 -1.95 -1.72 -8.86
CA THR A 240 -3.28 -1.90 -8.24
C THR A 240 -3.14 -2.76 -7.00
N GLU A 241 -3.65 -2.26 -5.87
CA GLU A 241 -3.60 -2.90 -4.54
C GLU A 241 -2.17 -3.31 -4.13
N LEU A 242 -1.15 -2.51 -4.50
CA LEU A 242 0.24 -2.83 -4.16
C LEU A 242 0.39 -3.01 -2.65
N GLY A 243 1.00 -4.12 -2.24
CA GLY A 243 1.20 -4.43 -0.83
C GLY A 243 -0.10 -4.67 -0.04
N ALA A 244 -1.23 -4.87 -0.73
CA ALA A 244 -2.56 -4.95 -0.10
C ALA A 244 -2.86 -3.76 0.83
N GLY A 245 -2.38 -2.57 0.46
CA GLY A 245 -2.53 -1.35 1.25
C GLY A 245 -1.43 -1.14 2.28
N ASP A 246 -0.45 -2.02 2.43
CA ASP A 246 0.74 -1.80 3.24
C ASP A 246 1.98 -1.69 2.34
N VAL A 247 2.56 -0.49 2.24
CA VAL A 247 3.75 -0.21 1.42
C VAL A 247 5.01 0.02 2.26
N SER A 248 4.98 -0.40 3.52
CA SER A 248 6.13 -0.31 4.44
C SER A 248 7.40 -0.92 3.82
N SER A 249 8.52 -0.20 3.91
CA SER A 249 9.83 -0.59 3.37
C SER A 249 9.91 -0.69 1.84
N LEU A 250 8.85 -0.36 1.10
CA LEU A 250 8.88 -0.45 -0.36
C LEU A 250 9.63 0.73 -0.99
N THR A 251 10.23 0.46 -2.14
CA THR A 251 10.69 1.50 -3.08
C THR A 251 9.67 1.60 -4.22
N LEU A 252 9.04 2.76 -4.36
CA LEU A 252 7.99 3.04 -5.32
C LEU A 252 8.59 3.78 -6.52
N VAL A 253 8.49 3.18 -7.69
CA VAL A 253 8.91 3.78 -8.97
C VAL A 253 7.83 4.70 -9.54
N PRO A 254 8.13 5.56 -10.52
CA PRO A 254 7.13 6.45 -11.10
C PRO A 254 5.93 5.68 -11.62
N GLY A 255 4.72 6.11 -11.26
CA GLY A 255 3.54 5.32 -11.60
C GLY A 255 2.26 5.76 -10.88
N LEU A 256 1.12 5.34 -11.43
CA LEU A 256 -0.24 5.62 -10.98
C LEU A 256 -0.60 4.44 -10.12
N TYR A 257 -0.74 4.69 -8.85
CA TYR A 257 -1.08 3.67 -7.90
C TYR A 257 -2.55 3.81 -7.54
N LYS A 258 -3.22 2.67 -7.36
CA LYS A 258 -4.61 2.63 -6.96
C LYS A 258 -4.83 1.60 -5.86
N TRP A 259 -5.47 2.04 -4.79
CA TRP A 259 -5.97 1.21 -3.71
C TRP A 259 -7.46 1.45 -3.49
N GLY A 260 -8.21 0.37 -3.35
CA GLY A 260 -9.60 0.36 -2.89
C GLY A 260 -9.74 0.44 -1.37
N THR A 261 -8.62 0.34 -0.64
CA THR A 261 -8.53 0.42 0.82
C THR A 261 -7.73 1.65 1.26
N GLY A 262 -7.50 1.78 2.57
CA GLY A 262 -6.48 2.66 3.12
C GLY A 262 -5.05 2.23 2.73
N LEU A 263 -4.12 3.18 2.88
CA LEU A 263 -2.69 2.99 2.64
C LEU A 263 -1.91 3.21 3.94
N LEU A 264 -1.10 2.23 4.32
CA LEU A 264 -0.23 2.23 5.49
C LEU A 264 1.24 2.35 5.09
N MET A 265 1.94 3.22 5.80
CA MET A 265 3.41 3.32 5.81
C MET A 265 3.86 3.17 7.27
N ALA A 266 4.15 1.95 7.70
CA ALA A 266 4.57 1.64 9.07
C ALA A 266 6.09 1.78 9.28
N THR A 267 6.85 1.69 8.20
CA THR A 267 8.29 1.96 8.13
C THR A 267 8.61 2.84 6.93
N ASP A 268 9.87 3.28 6.82
CA ASP A 268 10.34 4.16 5.74
C ASP A 268 9.97 3.65 4.35
N VAL A 269 9.64 4.58 3.46
CA VAL A 269 9.28 4.33 2.06
C VAL A 269 10.21 5.18 1.18
N THR A 270 10.63 4.64 0.03
CA THR A 270 11.45 5.40 -0.93
C THR A 270 10.66 5.66 -2.20
N LEU A 271 10.68 6.87 -2.74
CA LEU A 271 10.21 7.18 -4.09
C LEU A 271 11.44 7.30 -4.99
N ALA A 272 11.65 6.36 -5.90
CA ALA A 272 12.88 6.31 -6.70
C ALA A 272 12.57 6.58 -8.18
N GLY A 273 13.05 7.69 -8.71
CA GLY A 273 12.97 8.01 -10.14
C GLY A 273 13.78 9.25 -10.52
N SER A 274 13.58 9.77 -11.72
CA SER A 274 14.22 10.97 -12.21
C SER A 274 13.52 12.24 -11.72
N ALA A 275 14.20 13.39 -11.86
CA ALA A 275 13.66 14.70 -11.46
C ALA A 275 12.40 15.14 -12.24
N THR A 276 12.04 14.45 -13.32
CA THR A 276 10.87 14.76 -14.16
C THR A 276 9.76 13.73 -14.04
N ASP A 277 9.98 12.68 -13.26
CA ASP A 277 9.01 11.60 -13.12
C ASP A 277 7.85 11.96 -12.19
N VAL A 278 6.71 11.29 -12.40
CA VAL A 278 5.45 11.62 -11.73
C VAL A 278 4.87 10.41 -11.03
N TRP A 279 4.53 10.60 -9.74
CA TRP A 279 3.76 9.67 -8.92
C TRP A 279 2.37 10.25 -8.67
N ILE A 280 1.35 9.38 -8.76
CA ILE A 280 -0.02 9.73 -8.36
C ILE A 280 -0.54 8.54 -7.57
N PHE A 281 -0.96 8.78 -6.34
CA PHE A 281 -1.49 7.76 -5.43
C PHE A 281 -3.00 7.98 -5.26
N GLN A 282 -3.81 7.07 -5.79
CA GLN A 282 -5.26 7.04 -5.57
C GLN A 282 -5.57 6.11 -4.41
N ILE A 283 -5.98 6.68 -3.27
CA ILE A 283 -6.29 5.95 -2.04
C ILE A 283 -7.76 6.18 -1.74
N ALA A 284 -8.55 5.10 -1.62
CA ALA A 284 -10.00 5.21 -1.44
C ALA A 284 -10.41 5.52 0.01
N GLU A 285 -9.58 5.13 0.97
CA GLU A 285 -9.79 5.40 2.40
C GLU A 285 -8.62 6.27 2.94
N ASP A 286 -8.17 6.00 4.17
CA ASP A 286 -7.17 6.82 4.86
C ASP A 286 -5.74 6.51 4.44
N LEU A 287 -4.89 7.55 4.39
CA LEU A 287 -3.43 7.41 4.40
C LEU A 287 -2.93 7.47 5.84
N THR A 288 -2.27 6.42 6.31
CA THR A 288 -1.67 6.33 7.65
C THR A 288 -0.15 6.22 7.55
N VAL A 289 0.56 7.15 8.19
CA VAL A 289 2.02 7.14 8.30
C VAL A 289 2.39 7.03 9.78
N SER A 290 3.11 5.98 10.15
CA SER A 290 3.52 5.73 11.53
C SER A 290 4.51 6.79 12.04
N ASN A 291 4.56 6.95 13.36
CA ASN A 291 5.47 7.90 14.00
C ASN A 291 6.93 7.61 13.65
N GLY A 292 7.65 8.65 13.18
CA GLY A 292 9.06 8.57 12.84
C GLY A 292 9.37 8.00 11.46
N VAL A 293 8.37 7.59 10.69
CA VAL A 293 8.53 7.14 9.30
C VAL A 293 8.96 8.30 8.41
N GLN A 294 9.93 8.02 7.53
CA GLN A 294 10.41 8.97 6.53
C GLN A 294 10.08 8.49 5.12
N ILE A 295 9.73 9.44 4.25
CA ILE A 295 9.63 9.22 2.81
C ILE A 295 10.90 9.78 2.18
N THR A 296 11.72 8.91 1.59
CA THR A 296 12.99 9.28 0.95
C THR A 296 12.78 9.45 -0.56
N LEU A 297 13.46 10.42 -1.17
CA LEU A 297 13.44 10.70 -2.61
C LEU A 297 14.81 10.41 -3.24
#